data_AF-A0AA37S964-F1
#
_entry.id   AF-A0AA37S964-F1
#
_cell.length_a   1.000
_cell.length_b   1.000
_cell.length_c   1.000
_cell.angle_alpha   90.00
_cell.angle_beta   90.00
_cell.angle_gamma   90.00
#
_symmetry.space_group_name_H-M   'P 1'
#
loop_
_entity.id
_entity.type
_entity.pdbx_description
1 polymer ?
#
loop_
_entity_poly.entity_id
_entity_poly.type
_entity_poly.pdbx_seq_one_letter_code
_entity_poly.pdbx_strand_id
1 'polypeptide(L)'
;MILKIYRVTVFVFCVCWLTLNIVFPVVGYGIYGSEYKELSSKCADAMDETWFVEQLKDEQLNVSSKIHLMNCHEYDKTRKIMLSLGVSEHLLSYLNLEALELNQISVDRFVEQHRFNER
;
A
#
# COMPACT_ATOMS: atom_id res chain seq x y z
N MET A 1 -8.98 49.67 -10.00
CA MET A 1 -7.86 48.79 -9.57
C MET A 1 -8.32 47.68 -8.62
N ILE A 2 -9.06 47.99 -7.55
CA ILE A 2 -9.53 47.03 -6.54
C ILE A 2 -10.24 45.79 -7.11
N LEU A 3 -11.15 45.94 -8.08
CA LEU A 3 -11.84 44.82 -8.73
C LEU A 3 -10.91 43.87 -9.50
N LYS A 4 -9.83 44.37 -10.10
CA LYS A 4 -8.86 43.53 -10.82
C LYS A 4 -8.02 42.72 -9.84
N ILE A 5 -7.57 43.35 -8.75
CA ILE A 5 -6.79 42.70 -7.69
C ILE A 5 -7.62 41.58 -7.06
N TYR A 6 -8.88 41.86 -6.69
CA TYR A 6 -9.77 40.85 -6.12
C TYR A 6 -9.95 39.62 -7.04
N ARG A 7 -10.21 39.83 -8.33
CA ARG A 7 -10.36 38.75 -9.30
C ARG A 7 -9.11 37.88 -9.42
N VAL A 8 -7.92 38.51 -9.44
CA VAL A 8 -6.65 37.78 -9.51
C VAL A 8 -6.45 36.96 -8.24
N THR A 9 -6.70 37.51 -7.06
CA THR A 9 -6.54 36.77 -5.80
C THR A 9 -7.48 35.57 -5.71
N VAL A 10 -8.76 35.74 -6.07
CA VAL A 10 -9.73 34.64 -6.10
C VAL A 10 -9.32 33.57 -7.10
N PHE A 11 -8.87 33.98 -8.30
CA PHE A 11 -8.39 33.05 -9.31
C PHE A 11 -7.21 32.22 -8.82
N VAL A 12 -6.19 32.87 -8.23
CA VAL A 12 -5.02 32.18 -7.66
C VAL A 12 -5.45 31.22 -6.55
N PHE A 13 -6.36 31.63 -5.67
CA PHE A 13 -6.89 30.76 -4.63
C PHE A 13 -7.59 29.53 -5.21
N CYS A 14 -8.48 29.71 -6.19
CA CYS A 14 -9.18 28.59 -6.84
C CYS A 14 -8.19 27.63 -7.53
N VAL A 15 -7.17 28.16 -8.21
CA VAL A 15 -6.14 27.34 -8.85
C VAL A 15 -5.34 26.55 -7.81
N CYS A 16 -4.86 27.20 -6.74
CA CYS A 16 -4.15 26.53 -5.66
C CYS A 16 -5.00 25.47 -4.95
N TRP A 17 -6.28 25.76 -4.72
CA TRP A 17 -7.20 24.80 -4.11
C TRP A 17 -7.37 23.56 -4.99
N LEU A 18 -7.56 23.76 -6.29
CA LEU A 18 -7.75 22.68 -7.26
C LEU A 18 -6.48 21.83 -7.41
N THR A 19 -5.30 22.45 -7.44
CA THR A 19 -4.04 21.70 -7.54
C THR A 19 -3.82 20.82 -6.30
N LEU A 20 -4.05 21.36 -5.10
CA LEU A 20 -3.85 20.63 -3.85
C LEU A 20 -4.87 19.51 -3.64
N ASN A 21 -6.15 19.73 -3.96
CA ASN A 21 -7.22 18.77 -3.63
C ASN A 21 -7.58 17.82 -4.77
N ILE A 22 -7.18 18.11 -6.02
CA ILE A 22 -7.55 17.29 -7.19
C ILE A 22 -6.31 16.82 -7.93
N VAL A 23 -5.41 17.73 -8.33
CA VAL A 23 -4.27 17.35 -9.20
C VAL A 23 -3.31 16.43 -8.46
N PHE A 24 -2.85 16.80 -7.25
CA PHE A 24 -1.94 15.97 -6.48
C PHE A 24 -2.47 14.58 -6.12
N PRO A 25 -3.71 14.40 -5.64
CA PRO A 25 -4.20 13.05 -5.33
C PRO A 25 -4.35 12.17 -6.56
N VAL A 26 -4.80 12.73 -7.70
CA VAL A 26 -4.93 11.98 -8.95
C VAL A 26 -3.56 11.53 -9.46
N VAL A 27 -2.56 12.42 -9.41
CA VAL A 27 -1.19 12.09 -9.81
C VAL A 27 -0.57 11.05 -8.85
N GLY A 28 -0.75 11.22 -7.55
CA GLY A 28 -0.27 10.27 -6.55
C GLY A 28 -0.86 8.88 -6.72
N TYR A 29 -2.17 8.78 -6.99
CA TYR A 29 -2.81 7.52 -7.34
C TYR A 29 -2.27 6.92 -8.65
N GLY A 30 -2.14 7.73 -9.70
CA GLY A 30 -1.72 7.24 -11.02
C GLY A 30 -0.26 6.75 -11.07
N ILE A 31 0.64 7.36 -10.28
CA ILE A 31 2.06 6.99 -10.26
C ILE A 31 2.31 5.82 -9.31
N TYR A 32 1.79 5.88 -8.08
CA TYR A 32 2.14 4.92 -7.02
C TYR A 32 1.11 3.82 -6.81
N GLY A 33 -0.08 3.89 -7.43
CA GLY A 33 -1.18 2.96 -7.16
C GLY A 33 -0.85 1.50 -7.49
N SER A 34 -0.15 1.23 -8.59
CA SER A 34 0.26 -0.14 -8.94
C SER A 34 1.35 -0.66 -8.00
N GLU A 35 2.36 0.16 -7.71
CA GLU A 35 3.45 -0.17 -6.80
C GLU A 35 2.91 -0.43 -5.38
N TYR A 36 1.98 0.40 -4.91
CA TYR A 36 1.30 0.22 -3.63
C TYR A 36 0.59 -1.13 -3.53
N LYS A 37 -0.13 -1.54 -4.58
CA LYS A 37 -0.79 -2.86 -4.63
C LYS A 37 0.20 -4.01 -4.58
N GLU A 38 1.28 -3.94 -5.34
CA GLU A 38 2.30 -4.98 -5.35
C GLU A 38 3.01 -5.09 -3.99
N LEU A 39 3.41 -3.96 -3.40
CA LEU A 39 4.05 -3.91 -2.09
C LEU A 39 3.12 -4.38 -0.97
N SER A 40 1.82 -4.07 -1.06
CA SER A 40 0.79 -4.56 -0.14
C SER A 40 0.74 -6.09 -0.11
N SER A 41 0.64 -6.73 -1.28
CA SER A 41 0.64 -8.20 -1.39
C SER A 41 1.94 -8.80 -0.84
N LYS A 42 3.10 -8.26 -1.24
CA LYS A 42 4.40 -8.74 -0.76
C LYS A 42 4.58 -8.59 0.74
N CYS A 43 4.00 -7.55 1.34
CA CYS A 43 4.03 -7.38 2.79
C CYS A 43 3.15 -8.43 3.48
N ALA A 44 1.96 -8.72 2.97
CA ALA A 44 1.11 -9.77 3.51
C ALA A 44 1.80 -11.14 3.45
N ASP A 45 2.40 -11.49 2.30
CA ASP A 45 3.17 -12.72 2.14
C ASP A 45 4.35 -12.78 3.13
N ALA A 46 5.12 -11.68 3.25
CA ALA A 46 6.24 -11.62 4.18
C ALA A 46 5.82 -11.81 5.64
N MET A 47 4.67 -11.26 6.04
CA MET A 47 4.11 -11.43 7.38
C MET A 47 3.73 -12.89 7.67
N ASP A 48 3.04 -13.53 6.73
CA ASP A 48 2.65 -14.94 6.84
C ASP A 48 3.88 -15.85 6.88
N GLU A 49 4.86 -15.62 6.01
CA GLU A 49 6.12 -16.37 6.00
C GLU A 49 6.88 -16.23 7.31
N THR A 50 6.99 -15.02 7.88
CA THR A 50 7.61 -14.85 9.20
C THR A 50 6.91 -15.66 10.28
N TRP A 51 5.58 -15.67 10.28
CA TRP A 51 4.79 -16.42 11.26
C TRP A 51 5.08 -17.93 11.20
N PHE A 52 5.16 -18.52 10.00
CA PHE A 52 5.47 -19.95 9.87
C PHE A 52 6.92 -20.28 10.24
N VAL A 53 7.85 -19.42 9.85
CA VAL A 53 9.27 -19.61 10.17
C VAL A 53 9.53 -19.57 11.67
N GLU A 54 8.86 -18.69 12.41
CA GLU A 54 8.99 -18.62 13.88
C GLU A 54 8.55 -19.92 14.57
N GLN A 55 7.59 -20.64 14.01
CA GLN A 55 7.13 -21.92 14.54
C GLN A 55 8.16 -23.05 14.33
N LEU A 56 8.93 -22.99 13.24
CA LEU A 56 9.95 -23.97 12.90
C LEU A 56 11.21 -23.88 13.79
N LYS A 57 11.40 -22.74 14.49
CA LYS A 57 12.57 -22.46 15.34
C LYS A 57 13.93 -22.62 14.63
N ASP A 58 13.95 -22.42 13.32
CA ASP A 58 15.16 -22.42 12.51
C ASP A 58 15.77 -21.01 12.48
N GLU A 59 17.00 -20.88 12.98
CA GLU A 59 17.67 -19.59 13.11
C GLU A 59 18.05 -18.96 11.75
N GLN A 60 18.40 -19.78 10.76
CA GLN A 60 18.78 -19.29 9.43
C GLN A 60 17.56 -18.79 8.65
N LEU A 61 16.46 -19.54 8.68
CA LEU A 61 15.21 -19.09 8.06
C LEU A 61 14.67 -17.83 8.75
N ASN A 62 14.83 -17.70 10.07
CA ASN A 62 14.37 -16.52 10.81
C ASN A 62 15.12 -15.24 10.39
N VAL A 63 16.41 -15.34 10.02
CA VAL A 63 17.13 -14.19 9.45
C VAL A 63 16.57 -13.83 8.07
N SER A 64 16.28 -14.83 7.22
CA SER A 64 15.70 -14.59 5.89
C SER A 64 14.32 -13.96 5.96
N SER A 65 13.46 -14.44 6.86
CA SER A 65 12.10 -13.93 7.02
C SER A 65 12.08 -12.47 7.51
N LYS A 66 13.04 -12.09 8.36
CA LYS A 66 13.24 -10.68 8.75
C LYS A 66 13.65 -9.78 7.59
N ILE A 67 14.41 -10.29 6.61
CA ILE A 67 14.74 -9.54 5.39
C ILE A 67 13.49 -9.38 4.53
N HIS A 68 12.63 -10.39 4.44
CA HIS A 68 11.36 -10.29 3.70
C HIS A 68 10.43 -9.21 4.26
N LEU A 69 10.45 -8.96 5.58
CA LEU A 69 9.72 -7.85 6.21
C LEU A 69 10.15 -6.44 5.72
N MET A 70 11.27 -6.31 5.01
CA MET A 70 11.62 -5.04 4.36
C MET A 70 10.58 -4.62 3.31
N ASN A 71 9.83 -5.57 2.73
CA ASN A 71 8.70 -5.26 1.85
C ASN A 71 7.62 -4.46 2.58
N CYS A 72 7.37 -4.76 3.86
CA CYS A 72 6.42 -4.01 4.68
C CYS A 72 6.88 -2.58 4.98
N HIS A 73 8.20 -2.36 5.07
CA HIS A 73 8.74 -1.02 5.21
C HIS A 73 8.52 -0.18 3.94
N GLU A 74 8.84 -0.73 2.77
CA GLU A 74 8.62 -0.03 1.50
C GLU A 74 7.12 0.20 1.23
N TYR A 75 6.26 -0.76 1.59
CA TYR A 75 4.80 -0.58 1.59
C TYR A 75 4.36 0.64 2.41
N ASP A 76 4.79 0.74 3.67
CA ASP A 76 4.40 1.86 4.56
C ASP A 76 4.95 3.21 4.07
N LYS A 77 6.16 3.22 3.52
CA LYS A 77 6.75 4.40 2.88
C LYS A 77 5.92 4.87 1.68
N THR A 78 5.54 3.97 0.78
CA THR A 78 4.69 4.29 -0.38
C THR A 78 3.31 4.76 0.07
N ARG A 79 2.71 4.11 1.09
CA ARG A 79 1.45 4.56 1.72
C ARG A 79 1.54 6.01 2.19
N LYS A 80 2.61 6.37 2.91
CA LYS A 80 2.84 7.72 3.43
C LYS A 80 3.05 8.74 2.31
N ILE A 81 3.77 8.38 1.25
CA ILE A 81 3.93 9.24 0.06
C ILE A 81 2.57 9.54 -0.56
N MET A 82 1.75 8.52 -0.79
CA MET A 82 0.41 8.71 -1.37
C MET A 82 -0.49 9.57 -0.48
N LEU A 83 -0.46 9.36 0.85
CA LEU A 83 -1.17 10.21 1.79
C LEU A 83 -0.70 11.67 1.74
N SER A 84 0.61 11.89 1.63
CA SER A 84 1.18 13.24 1.52
C SER A 84 0.79 13.95 0.22
N LEU A 85 0.46 13.19 -0.83
CA LEU A 85 -0.07 13.68 -2.09
C LEU A 85 -1.59 13.91 -2.05
N GLY A 86 -2.23 13.67 -0.91
CA GLY A 86 -3.66 13.89 -0.71
C GLY A 86 -4.55 12.70 -1.10
N VAL A 87 -3.97 11.53 -1.39
CA VAL A 87 -4.76 10.32 -1.64
C VAL A 87 -5.48 9.92 -0.35
N SER A 88 -6.80 9.75 -0.42
CA SER A 88 -7.61 9.41 0.75
C SER A 88 -7.28 8.03 1.31
N GLU A 89 -7.39 7.88 2.64
CA GLU A 89 -7.23 6.57 3.29
C GLU A 89 -8.24 5.54 2.81
N HIS A 90 -9.46 5.96 2.47
CA HIS A 90 -10.48 5.06 1.90
C HIS A 90 -10.02 4.44 0.58
N LEU A 91 -9.41 5.24 -0.31
CA LEU A 91 -8.90 4.74 -1.58
C LEU A 91 -7.69 3.82 -1.39
N LEU A 92 -6.80 4.13 -0.44
CA LEU A 92 -5.69 3.24 -0.08
C LEU A 92 -6.21 1.92 0.49
N SER A 93 -7.21 1.96 1.37
CA SER A 93 -7.85 0.76 1.90
C SER A 93 -8.49 -0.09 0.80
N TYR A 94 -9.13 0.55 -0.18
CA TYR A 94 -9.69 -0.14 -1.34
C TYR A 94 -8.59 -0.82 -2.17
N LEU A 95 -7.52 -0.10 -2.51
CA LEU A 95 -6.39 -0.67 -3.25
C LEU A 95 -5.73 -1.82 -2.49
N ASN A 96 -5.63 -1.71 -1.17
CA ASN A 96 -5.10 -2.77 -0.32
C ASN A 96 -5.97 -4.02 -0.38
N LEU A 97 -7.30 -3.88 -0.25
CA LEU A 97 -8.23 -5.00 -0.42
C LEU A 97 -8.14 -5.61 -1.81
N GLU A 98 -8.12 -4.78 -2.86
CA GLU A 98 -7.97 -5.22 -4.24
C GLU A 98 -6.68 -6.03 -4.42
N ALA A 99 -5.56 -5.56 -3.86
CA ALA A 99 -4.28 -6.27 -3.92
C ALA A 99 -4.32 -7.63 -3.23
N LEU A 100 -4.94 -7.69 -2.04
CA LEU A 100 -5.03 -8.91 -1.24
C LEU A 100 -6.01 -9.93 -1.83
N GLU A 101 -7.10 -9.48 -2.47
CA GLU A 101 -8.09 -10.37 -3.08
C GLU A 101 -7.66 -10.89 -4.45
N LEU A 102 -6.97 -10.07 -5.25
CA LEU A 102 -6.53 -10.50 -6.60
C LEU A 102 -5.26 -11.34 -6.57
N ASN A 103 -4.40 -11.16 -5.57
CA ASN A 103 -3.16 -11.95 -5.42
C ASN A 103 -3.30 -13.10 -4.41
N GLN A 104 -4.54 -13.56 -4.11
CA GLN A 104 -4.73 -14.65 -3.17
C GLN A 104 -3.97 -15.90 -3.61
N ILE A 105 -3.26 -16.47 -2.64
CA ILE A 105 -2.68 -17.80 -2.73
C ILE A 105 -3.79 -18.79 -3.11
N SER A 106 -3.52 -19.68 -4.07
CA SER A 106 -4.52 -20.63 -4.55
C SER A 106 -5.13 -21.44 -3.40
N VAL A 107 -6.42 -21.76 -3.52
CA VAL A 107 -7.14 -22.59 -2.53
C VAL A 107 -6.36 -23.86 -2.21
N ASP A 108 -5.68 -24.45 -3.20
CA ASP A 108 -4.85 -25.64 -3.01
C ASP A 108 -3.70 -25.43 -2.03
N ARG A 109 -2.94 -24.33 -2.14
CA ARG A 109 -1.86 -23.99 -1.19
C ARG A 109 -2.44 -23.66 0.20
N PHE A 110 -3.59 -23.00 0.24
CA PHE A 110 -4.24 -22.66 1.51
C PHE A 110 -4.70 -23.92 2.26
N VAL A 111 -5.23 -24.90 1.53
CA VAL A 111 -5.66 -26.20 2.06
C VAL A 111 -4.48 -27.07 2.47
N GLU A 112 -3.36 -27.02 1.75
CA GLU A 112 -2.16 -27.81 2.04
C GLU A 112 -1.66 -27.63 3.47
N GLN A 113 -1.72 -26.41 3.98
CA GLN A 113 -1.30 -26.08 5.35
C GLN A 113 -2.27 -26.55 6.44
N HIS A 114 -3.54 -26.75 6.09
CA HIS A 114 -4.58 -27.27 6.98
C HIS A 114 -4.76 -28.79 6.84
N ARG A 115 -3.96 -29.41 5.98
CA ARG A 115 -4.00 -30.84 5.72
C ARG A 115 -3.18 -31.53 6.80
N PHE A 116 -3.84 -32.36 7.60
CA PHE A 116 -3.13 -33.21 8.57
C PHE A 116 -2.22 -34.18 7.81
N ASN A 117 -0.91 -33.99 7.96
CA ASN A 117 0.11 -34.82 7.29
C ASN A 117 0.32 -36.18 7.97
N GLU A 118 -0.06 -36.30 9.24
CA GLU A 118 -0.02 -37.55 10.01
C GLU A 118 -1.33 -37.74 10.78
N ARG A 119 -1.73 -38.99 11.00
CA ARG A 119 -3.02 -39.40 11.54
C ARG A 119 -2.96 -39.68 13.04
#